data_AF-A0A756I1F2-F1
#
_entry.id   AF-A0A756I1F2-F1
#
_cell.length_a   1.000
_cell.length_b   1.000
_cell.length_c   1.000
_cell.angle_alpha   90.00
_cell.angle_beta   90.00
_cell.angle_gamma   90.00
#
_symmetry.space_group_name_H-M   'P 1'
#
loop_
_entity.id
_entity.type
_entity.pdbx_description
1 polymer ?
#
loop_
_entity_poly.entity_id
_entity_poly.type
_entity_poly.pdbx_seq_one_letter_code
_entity_poly.pdbx_strand_id
1 'polypeptide(L)' 'MMRCYRCGECKEDNRFRPNQPYWSRWCIRCERSPVGNFPLPDTKEDVWHDSDEVSPT' A
#
# COMPACT_ATOMS: atom_id res chain seq x y z
N MET A 1 -4.50 -5.61 10.45
CA MET A 1 -4.23 -4.16 10.60
C MET A 1 -2.73 -3.95 10.81
N MET A 2 -2.12 -3.01 10.10
CA MET A 2 -0.67 -2.78 10.04
C MET A 2 -0.37 -1.28 10.03
N ARG A 3 0.74 -0.89 10.65
CA ARG A 3 1.17 0.51 10.71
C ARG A 3 2.14 0.82 9.58
N CYS A 4 1.88 1.89 8.84
CA CYS A 4 2.82 2.40 7.84
C CYS A 4 3.96 3.16 8.53
N TYR A 5 5.22 2.81 8.24
CA TYR A 5 6.38 3.52 8.80
C TYR A 5 6.56 4.95 8.26
N ARG A 6 5.90 5.29 7.15
CA ARG A 6 6.07 6.59 6.49
C ARG A 6 5.01 7.61 6.91
N CYS A 7 3.72 7.23 6.88
CA CYS A 7 2.63 8.12 7.32
C CYS A 7 2.20 7.90 8.78
N GLY A 8 2.65 6.82 9.42
CA GLY A 8 2.33 6.52 10.82
C GLY A 8 0.92 5.98 11.06
N GLU A 9 0.06 5.94 10.04
CA GLU A 9 -1.33 5.48 10.14
C GLU A 9 -1.43 3.95 10.23
N CYS A 10 -2.40 3.47 11.00
CA CYS A 10 -2.82 2.07 11.02
C CYS A 10 -3.84 1.82 9.91
N LYS A 11 -3.55 0.87 9.03
CA LYS A 11 -4.34 0.52 7.84
C LYS A 11 -4.58 -0.98 7.79
N GLU A 12 -5.51 -1.44 6.95
CA GLU A 12 -5.66 -2.88 6.67
C GLU A 12 -4.48 -3.41 5.85
N ASP A 13 -4.29 -4.74 5.90
CA ASP A 13 -3.22 -5.43 5.16
C ASP A 13 -3.32 -5.21 3.65
N ASN A 14 -4.55 -5.15 3.13
CA ASN A 14 -4.85 -4.82 1.73
C ASN A 14 -4.37 -3.43 1.27
N ARG A 15 -3.86 -2.57 2.15
CA ARG A 15 -3.25 -1.28 1.78
C ARG A 15 -1.73 -1.33 1.70
N PHE A 16 -1.14 -2.51 1.92
CA PHE A 16 0.29 -2.78 1.81
C PHE A 16 0.51 -3.75 0.66
N ARG A 17 1.63 -3.62 -0.06
CA ARG A 17 2.01 -4.66 -1.01
C ARG A 17 2.36 -5.95 -0.25
N PRO A 18 1.94 -7.13 -0.75
CA PRO A 18 2.45 -8.39 -0.24
C PRO A 18 3.97 -8.48 -0.50
N ASN A 19 4.69 -9.21 0.35
CA ASN A 19 6.15 -9.37 0.31
C ASN A 19 7.01 -8.12 0.58
N GLN A 20 6.46 -7.10 1.24
CA GLN A 20 7.27 -5.98 1.73
C GLN A 20 8.22 -6.41 2.86
N PRO A 21 9.49 -5.99 2.86
CA PRO A 21 10.36 -6.16 4.01
C PRO A 21 9.81 -5.46 5.24
N TYR A 22 9.95 -6.08 6.42
CA TYR A 22 9.42 -5.51 7.67
C TYR A 22 10.02 -4.12 7.99
N TRP A 23 11.24 -3.85 7.53
CA TRP A 23 11.98 -2.61 7.75
C TRP A 23 11.58 -1.47 6.80
N SER A 24 10.91 -1.79 5.69
CA SER A 24 10.43 -0.81 4.71
C SER A 24 8.92 -0.92 4.50
N ARG A 25 8.17 -1.28 5.56
CA ARG A 25 6.73 -1.54 5.47
C ARG A 25 5.95 -0.25 5.26
N TRP A 26 5.68 0.09 4.01
CA TRP A 26 4.94 1.28 3.61
C TRP A 26 3.60 0.91 2.98
N CYS A 27 2.57 1.72 3.24
CA CYS A 27 1.32 1.60 2.48
C CYS A 27 1.55 2.00 1.01
N ILE A 28 0.69 1.52 0.12
CA ILE A 28 0.81 1.73 -1.34
C ILE A 28 0.93 3.23 -1.69
N ARG A 29 0.22 4.11 -0.98
CA ARG A 29 0.29 5.58 -1.12
C ARG A 29 1.68 6.11 -0.85
N CYS A 30 2.26 5.59 0.22
CA CYS A 30 3.57 5.97 0.68
C CYS A 30 4.67 5.39 -0.20
N GLU A 31 4.44 4.25 -0.84
CA GLU A 31 5.34 3.70 -1.86
C GLU A 31 5.27 4.52 -3.17
N ARG A 32 4.06 4.92 -3.59
CA ARG A 32 3.83 5.68 -4.83
C ARG A 32 4.24 7.15 -4.72
N SER A 33 4.21 7.74 -3.53
CA SER A 33 4.59 9.14 -3.33
C SER A 33 6.12 9.28 -3.28
N PRO A 34 6.76 10.12 -4.10
CA PRO A 34 8.20 10.37 -4.02
C PRO A 34 8.60 10.93 -2.64
N VAL A 35 9.84 10.64 -2.19
CA VAL A 35 10.37 11.12 -0.91
C VAL A 35 10.42 12.64 -0.91
N GLY A 36 9.78 13.27 0.08
CA GLY A 36 9.72 14.73 0.23
C GLY A 36 8.44 15.37 -0.31
N ASN A 37 7.50 14.61 -0.85
CA ASN A 37 6.19 15.13 -1.26
C ASN A 37 5.07 14.66 -0.31
N PHE A 38 4.12 15.54 -0.03
CA PHE A 38 2.97 15.24 0.84
C PHE A 38 2.20 14.05 0.25
N PRO A 39 1.75 13.06 1.05
CA PRO A 39 1.08 11.89 0.53
C PRO A 39 -0.18 12.33 -0.22
N LEU A 40 -0.28 11.91 -1.49
CA LEU A 40 -1.44 12.17 -2.36
C LEU A 40 -2.75 11.76 -1.64
N PRO A 41 -3.91 12.37 -1.99
CA PRO A 41 -5.19 11.96 -1.44
C PRO A 41 -5.43 10.46 -1.66
N ASP A 42 -6.16 9.83 -0.74
CA ASP A 42 -6.52 8.41 -0.82
C ASP A 42 -7.34 8.13 -2.07
N THR A 43 -6.78 7.42 -3.05
CA THR A 43 -7.48 6.98 -4.25
C THR A 43 -7.77 5.47 -4.18
N LYS A 44 -8.79 5.01 -4.92
CA LYS A 44 -9.16 3.58 -4.98
C LYS A 44 -8.03 2.68 -5.53
N GLU A 45 -7.02 3.29 -6.15
CA GLU A 45 -5.81 2.68 -6.68
C GLU A 45 -4.84 2.21 -5.58
N ASP A 46 -5.09 2.64 -4.35
CA ASP A 46 -4.20 2.49 -3.19
C ASP A 46 -4.54 1.28 -2.32
N VAL A 47 -5.39 0.40 -2.86
CA VAL A 47 -5.76 -0.89 -2.30
C VAL A 47 -5.14 -1.95 -3.20
N TRP A 48 -4.35 -2.83 -2.61
CA TRP A 48 -3.88 -4.02 -3.27
C TRP A 48 -5.07 -4.92 -3.54
N HIS A 49 -5.38 -5.09 -4.82
CA HIS A 49 -6.27 -6.14 -5.27
C HIS A 49 -5.41 -7.36 -5.54
N ASP A 50 -5.68 -8.44 -4.82
CA ASP A 50 -5.19 -9.77 -5.18
C ASP A 50 -5.79 -10.09 -6.56
N SER A 51 -5.01 -9.88 -7.62
CA SER A 51 -5.41 -10.19 -8.99
C SER A 51 -5.38 -11.70 -9.16
N ASP A 52 -6.38 -12.38 -8.59
CA ASP A 52 -6.64 -13.81 -8.80
C ASP A 52 -7.94 -14.01 -9.60
N GLU A 53 -8.16 -13.18 -10.62
CA GLU A 53 -9.17 -13.44 -11.66
C GLU A 53 -8.47 -13.51 -13.03
N VAL A 54 -7.59 -14.51 -13.19
CA VAL A 54 -7.27 -15.02 -14.53
C VAL A 54 -8.52 -15.76 -15.00
N SER A 55 -9.30 -15.12 -15.87
CA SER A 55 -10.50 -15.71 -16.46
C SER A 55 -10.18 -17.09 -17.07
N PRO A 56 -10.92 -18.16 -16.72
CA PRO A 56 -10.78 -19.42 -17.42
C PRO A 56 -11.27 -19.24 -18.86
N THR A 57 -10.39 -19.53 -19.82
CA THR A 57 -10.66 -19.58 -21.27
C THR A 57 -11.41 -20.86 -21.63
#